data_AF-A0A2I0XEN9-F1
#
_entry.id   AF-A0A2I0XEN9-F1
#
_cell.length_a   1.000
_cell.length_b   1.000
_cell.length_c   1.000
_cell.angle_alpha   90.00
_cell.angle_beta   90.00
_cell.angle_gamma   90.00
#
_symmetry.space_group_name_H-M   'P 1'
#
loop_
_entity.id
_entity.type
_entity.pdbx_description
1 polymer ?
#
loop_
_entity_poly.entity_id
_entity_poly.type
_entity_poly.pdbx_seq_one_letter_code
_entity_poly.pdbx_strand_id
1 'polypeptide(L)'
;MVSQKMGMNIAMDAINPTTCSESDWRFINYFLDSTMLLLDACNNIQVRLKSIRNCLDSIPIGLHCLEGEHEPSKATLQQAATTLESSRFKDKRFCTKMDKSLSWMRTFDQDNRDNVTSKVYKALSSSWAMSILAIEVLCSATTIRSLTNTSVHHLKVEPQTMLLNEPEKKIKKKSEKTASMEELVGTDLAAQTLLKLISSWQKDGSSSLRRMAVKAVAGELRRKKQGLEKILPLLEEKTEMFYQQIVAIRINMFGLLRKAHKEEVFEMLKHSSYEEIQMDANHAQDQRDAARVEVQTKVSTRSKSLALVRPPLYINFNQN
;
A
#
# COMPACT_ATOMS: atom_id res chain seq x y z
N MET A 1 -6.64 -11.73 -20.73
CA MET A 1 -7.45 -10.50 -21.00
C MET A 1 -8.29 -10.01 -19.80
N VAL A 2 -7.99 -10.39 -18.53
CA VAL A 2 -8.72 -9.89 -17.33
C VAL A 2 -7.84 -8.96 -16.46
N SER A 3 -6.65 -8.61 -16.93
CA SER A 3 -5.71 -7.68 -16.28
C SER A 3 -5.95 -6.21 -16.64
N GLN A 4 -7.01 -5.88 -17.39
CA GLN A 4 -7.47 -4.50 -17.51
C GLN A 4 -8.16 -4.07 -16.20
N LYS A 5 -7.65 -2.98 -15.62
CA LYS A 5 -8.40 -2.04 -14.77
C LYS A 5 -8.82 -2.53 -13.38
N MET A 6 -7.88 -3.00 -12.57
CA MET A 6 -7.97 -2.60 -11.16
C MET A 6 -7.52 -1.13 -11.14
N GLY A 7 -8.31 -0.22 -10.56
CA GLY A 7 -8.26 1.24 -10.78
C GLY A 7 -6.94 1.98 -10.55
N MET A 8 -5.85 1.28 -10.25
CA MET A 8 -4.50 1.79 -10.02
C MET A 8 -3.86 2.44 -11.25
N ASN A 9 -4.07 1.92 -12.47
CA ASN A 9 -3.53 2.56 -13.68
C ASN A 9 -4.15 3.95 -13.94
N ILE A 10 -5.40 4.15 -13.50
CA ILE A 10 -6.13 5.43 -13.71
C ILE A 10 -5.56 6.52 -12.79
N ALA A 11 -4.98 6.16 -11.64
CA ALA A 11 -4.39 7.13 -10.73
C ALA A 11 -3.10 7.74 -11.27
N MET A 12 -2.28 6.97 -12.00
CA MET A 12 -0.97 7.46 -12.44
C MET A 12 -1.05 8.48 -13.57
N ASP A 13 -1.95 8.28 -14.54
CA ASP A 13 -2.15 9.22 -15.65
C ASP A 13 -2.79 10.54 -15.20
N ALA A 14 -3.47 10.53 -14.05
CA ALA A 14 -4.16 11.69 -13.49
C ALA A 14 -3.23 12.63 -12.70
N ILE A 15 -2.02 12.20 -12.34
CA ILE A 15 -1.09 12.98 -11.52
C ILE A 15 -0.06 13.66 -12.42
N ASN A 16 -0.31 14.93 -12.75
CA ASN A 16 0.69 15.77 -13.41
C ASN A 16 1.54 16.49 -12.35
N PRO A 17 2.85 16.22 -12.24
CA PRO A 17 3.71 16.77 -11.19
C PRO A 17 3.74 18.31 -11.16
N THR A 18 3.52 18.98 -12.29
CA THR A 18 3.56 20.45 -12.39
C THR A 18 2.36 21.16 -11.78
N THR A 19 1.34 20.42 -11.31
CA THR A 19 0.08 20.99 -10.78
C THR A 19 -0.26 20.56 -9.36
N CYS A 20 0.64 19.81 -8.71
CA CYS A 20 0.42 19.34 -7.34
C CYS A 20 0.65 20.47 -6.34
N SER A 21 -0.30 20.62 -5.43
CA SER A 21 -0.18 21.51 -4.28
C SER A 21 0.66 20.88 -3.16
N GLU A 22 1.13 21.68 -2.20
CA GLU A 22 1.87 21.19 -1.02
C GLU A 22 1.09 20.13 -0.24
N SER A 23 -0.24 20.24 -0.17
CA SER A 23 -1.08 19.23 0.47
C SER A 23 -1.13 17.91 -0.32
N ASP A 24 -1.06 17.97 -1.65
CA ASP A 24 -0.95 16.77 -2.49
C ASP A 24 0.38 16.06 -2.25
N TRP A 25 1.49 16.79 -2.13
CA TRP A 25 2.80 16.21 -1.86
C TRP A 25 2.89 15.55 -0.49
N ARG A 26 2.34 16.21 0.55
CA ARG A 26 2.21 15.61 1.88
C ARG A 26 1.39 14.33 1.84
N PHE A 27 0.29 14.33 1.09
CA PHE A 27 -0.55 13.14 0.94
C PHE A 27 0.16 12.02 0.17
N ILE A 28 0.92 12.34 -0.89
CA ILE A 28 1.72 11.36 -1.63
C ILE A 28 2.78 10.71 -0.72
N ASN A 29 3.49 11.49 0.10
CA ASN A 29 4.46 10.96 1.06
C ASN A 29 3.79 10.02 2.07
N TYR A 30 2.64 10.42 2.62
CA TYR A 30 1.90 9.60 3.57
C TYR A 30 1.34 8.31 2.94
N PHE A 31 0.84 8.40 1.70
CA PHE A 31 0.42 7.24 0.91
C PHE A 31 1.61 6.29 0.67
N LEU A 32 2.80 6.82 0.34
CA LEU A 32 4.01 6.02 0.18
C LEU A 32 4.37 5.28 1.47
N ASP A 33 4.36 5.92 2.63
CA ASP A 33 4.60 5.22 3.90
C ASP A 33 3.58 4.09 4.11
N SER A 34 2.33 4.34 3.74
CA SER A 34 1.23 3.39 3.90
C SER A 34 1.31 2.20 2.92
N THR A 35 1.93 2.37 1.74
CA THR A 35 2.21 1.23 0.86
C THR A 35 3.17 0.20 1.47
N MET A 36 4.03 0.58 2.44
CA MET A 36 4.86 -0.41 3.15
C MET A 36 4.00 -1.39 3.94
N LEU A 37 2.93 -0.91 4.59
CA LEU A 37 2.00 -1.77 5.33
C LEU A 37 1.29 -2.76 4.40
N LEU A 38 0.95 -2.35 3.17
CA LEU A 38 0.37 -3.24 2.16
C LEU A 38 1.38 -4.29 1.66
N LEU A 39 2.65 -3.92 1.47
CA LEU A 39 3.70 -4.86 1.09
C LEU A 39 3.95 -5.89 2.20
N ASP A 40 4.00 -5.45 3.45
CA ASP A 40 4.13 -6.33 4.61
C ASP A 40 2.93 -7.28 4.72
N ALA A 41 1.71 -6.79 4.47
CA ALA A 41 0.52 -7.61 4.40
C ALA A 41 0.64 -8.71 3.32
N CYS A 42 1.07 -8.36 2.11
CA CYS A 42 1.32 -9.32 1.04
C CYS A 42 2.38 -10.37 1.42
N ASN A 43 3.51 -9.94 1.99
CA ASN A 43 4.57 -10.83 2.45
C ASN A 43 4.05 -11.83 3.49
N ASN A 44 3.25 -11.34 4.45
CA ASN A 44 2.61 -12.20 5.44
C ASN A 44 1.68 -13.23 4.76
N ILE A 45 0.86 -12.81 3.79
CA ILE A 45 -0.03 -13.71 3.03
C ILE A 45 0.79 -14.78 2.28
N GLN A 46 1.92 -14.41 1.65
CA GLN A 46 2.80 -15.38 0.98
C GLN A 46 3.40 -16.41 1.94
N VAL A 47 3.89 -15.97 3.11
CA VAL A 47 4.37 -16.88 4.16
C VAL A 47 3.26 -17.84 4.59
N ARG A 48 2.02 -17.33 4.70
CA ARG A 48 0.85 -18.12 5.04
C ARG A 48 0.50 -19.15 3.96
N LEU A 49 0.51 -18.77 2.69
CA LEU A 49 0.29 -19.68 1.54
C LEU A 49 1.34 -20.79 1.52
N LYS A 50 2.61 -20.47 1.78
CA LYS A 50 3.68 -21.46 1.92
C LYS A 50 3.42 -22.42 3.07
N SER A 51 2.95 -21.93 4.21
CA SER A 51 2.54 -22.78 5.34
C SER A 51 1.37 -23.71 4.97
N ILE A 52 0.41 -23.24 4.16
CA ILE A 52 -0.68 -24.07 3.62
C ILE A 52 -0.13 -25.16 2.72
N ARG A 53 0.78 -24.85 1.80
CA ARG A 53 1.42 -25.86 0.95
C ARG A 53 2.12 -26.94 1.76
N ASN A 54 2.97 -26.55 2.71
CA ASN A 54 3.68 -27.51 3.57
C ASN A 54 2.73 -28.42 4.36
N CYS A 55 1.59 -27.88 4.80
CA CYS A 55 0.52 -28.67 5.43
C CYS A 55 -0.04 -29.71 4.46
N LEU A 56 -0.42 -29.29 3.24
CA LEU A 56 -0.97 -30.18 2.24
C LEU A 56 0.01 -31.29 1.85
N ASP A 57 1.30 -30.97 1.77
CA ASP A 57 2.36 -31.95 1.46
C ASP A 57 2.54 -33.00 2.56
N SER A 58 2.21 -32.64 3.82
CA SER A 58 2.30 -33.55 4.97
C SER A 58 1.10 -34.51 5.08
N ILE A 59 -0.06 -34.14 4.53
CA ILE A 59 -1.28 -34.96 4.60
C ILE A 59 -1.09 -36.38 4.02
N PRO A 60 -0.53 -36.57 2.80
CA PRO A 60 -0.30 -37.90 2.24
C PRO A 60 0.55 -38.81 3.14
N ILE A 61 1.55 -38.24 3.83
CA ILE A 61 2.42 -38.99 4.75
C ILE A 61 1.60 -39.49 5.94
N GLY A 62 0.77 -38.63 6.54
CA GLY A 62 -0.12 -38.99 7.63
C GLY A 62 -1.18 -40.01 7.21
N LEU A 63 -1.75 -39.86 6.02
CA LEU A 63 -2.75 -40.79 5.48
C LEU A 63 -2.17 -42.16 5.15
N HIS A 64 -0.97 -42.21 4.55
CA HIS A 64 -0.30 -43.47 4.24
C HIS A 64 -0.10 -44.33 5.50
N CYS A 65 0.22 -43.72 6.63
CA CYS A 65 0.37 -44.42 7.91
C CYS A 65 -0.95 -45.11 8.37
N LEU A 66 -2.10 -44.66 7.89
CA LEU A 66 -3.43 -45.12 8.33
C LEU A 66 -4.11 -46.07 7.32
N GLU A 67 -3.64 -46.10 6.07
CA GLU A 67 -4.31 -46.80 4.96
C GLU A 67 -3.77 -48.21 4.68
N GLY A 68 -2.84 -48.72 5.50
CA GLY A 68 -2.33 -50.09 5.38
C GLY A 68 -3.41 -51.17 5.57
N GLU A 69 -3.17 -52.35 4.98
CA GLU A 69 -4.05 -53.53 5.17
C GLU A 69 -3.98 -54.07 6.60
N HIS A 70 -2.83 -53.91 7.24
CA HIS A 70 -2.59 -54.34 8.61
C HIS A 70 -3.05 -53.30 9.63
N GLU A 71 -3.29 -53.77 10.85
CA GLU A 71 -3.59 -52.90 11.96
C GLU A 71 -2.38 -51.99 12.26
N PRO A 72 -2.55 -50.66 12.22
CA PRO A 72 -1.44 -49.75 12.45
C PRO A 72 -0.93 -49.89 13.88
N SER A 73 0.39 -50.04 14.02
CA SER A 73 1.02 -50.09 15.33
C SER A 73 0.81 -48.77 16.11
N LYS A 74 0.94 -48.80 17.43
CA LYS A 74 0.90 -47.58 18.26
C LYS A 74 1.91 -46.53 17.79
N ALA A 75 3.10 -46.96 17.36
CA ALA A 75 4.12 -46.08 16.79
C ALA A 75 3.66 -45.43 15.47
N THR A 76 3.04 -46.21 14.58
CA THR A 76 2.48 -45.72 13.32
C THR A 76 1.34 -44.71 13.55
N LEU A 77 0.44 -45.00 14.50
CA LEU A 77 -0.62 -44.07 14.90
C LEU A 77 -0.05 -42.78 15.49
N GLN A 78 1.00 -42.87 16.30
CA GLN A 78 1.68 -41.71 16.86
C GLN A 78 2.33 -40.86 15.77
N GLN A 79 3.01 -41.50 14.81
CA GLN A 79 3.61 -40.82 13.66
C GLN A 79 2.56 -40.13 12.80
N ALA A 80 1.44 -40.79 12.52
CA ALA A 80 0.30 -40.20 11.80
C ALA A 80 -0.26 -38.99 12.54
N ALA A 81 -0.44 -39.10 13.86
CA ALA A 81 -0.93 -38.00 14.69
C ALA A 81 0.04 -36.81 14.71
N THR A 82 1.34 -37.05 14.89
CA THR A 82 2.36 -35.98 14.87
C THR A 82 2.41 -35.29 13.51
N THR A 83 2.32 -36.05 12.42
CA THR A 83 2.31 -35.52 11.05
C THR A 83 1.08 -34.66 10.80
N LEU A 84 -0.11 -35.17 11.14
CA LEU A 84 -1.37 -34.42 10.99
C LEU A 84 -1.46 -33.20 11.91
N GLU A 85 -0.88 -33.28 13.12
CA GLU A 85 -0.83 -32.15 14.06
C GLU A 85 0.14 -31.07 13.57
N SER A 86 1.21 -31.46 12.87
CA SER A 86 2.13 -30.53 12.20
C SER A 86 1.51 -29.88 10.95
N SER A 87 0.58 -30.59 10.28
CA SER A 87 -0.20 -30.03 9.17
C SER A 87 -1.35 -29.14 9.66
N ARG A 88 -1.54 -28.93 10.97
CA ARG A 88 -2.59 -28.03 11.45
C ARG A 88 -2.21 -26.57 11.29
N PHE A 89 -3.23 -25.78 11.02
CA PHE A 89 -3.09 -24.35 10.89
C PHE A 89 -3.14 -23.65 12.25
N LYS A 90 -1.98 -23.51 12.89
CA LYS A 90 -1.89 -22.95 14.26
C LYS A 90 -1.71 -21.44 14.34
N ASP A 91 -1.79 -20.72 13.22
CA ASP A 91 -1.34 -19.33 13.19
C ASP A 91 -2.38 -18.31 13.65
N LYS A 92 -2.65 -18.30 14.96
CA LYS A 92 -3.45 -17.24 15.61
C LYS A 92 -2.76 -15.86 15.57
N ARG A 93 -1.43 -15.83 15.40
CA ARG A 93 -0.63 -14.59 15.41
C ARG A 93 -0.73 -13.84 14.08
N PHE A 94 -0.90 -14.56 12.98
CA PHE A 94 -1.14 -13.98 11.66
C PHE A 94 -2.34 -13.03 11.64
N CYS A 95 -3.49 -13.48 12.15
CA CYS A 95 -4.75 -12.72 12.11
C CYS A 95 -4.63 -11.41 12.91
N THR A 96 -4.04 -11.46 14.11
CA THR A 96 -3.98 -10.28 14.98
C THR A 96 -3.03 -9.20 14.48
N LYS A 97 -1.92 -9.56 13.82
CA LYS A 97 -1.04 -8.59 13.16
C LYS A 97 -1.74 -7.93 11.98
N MET A 98 -2.37 -8.75 11.13
CA MET A 98 -3.11 -8.25 9.96
C MET A 98 -4.28 -7.36 10.34
N ASP A 99 -5.07 -7.72 11.35
CA ASP A 99 -6.20 -6.91 11.81
C ASP A 99 -5.74 -5.54 12.34
N LYS A 100 -4.59 -5.48 13.05
CA LYS A 100 -4.00 -4.22 13.50
C LYS A 100 -3.56 -3.36 12.32
N SER A 101 -2.83 -3.93 11.36
CA SER A 101 -2.42 -3.22 10.15
C SER A 101 -3.64 -2.71 9.38
N LEU A 102 -4.66 -3.54 9.18
CA LEU A 102 -5.91 -3.14 8.50
C LEU A 102 -6.66 -2.05 9.26
N SER A 103 -6.71 -2.11 10.59
CA SER A 103 -7.31 -1.06 11.42
C SER A 103 -6.61 0.28 11.22
N TRP A 104 -5.27 0.29 11.23
CA TRP A 104 -4.46 1.50 10.98
C TRP A 104 -4.67 2.02 9.56
N MET A 105 -4.81 1.12 8.59
CA MET A 105 -5.05 1.49 7.20
C MET A 105 -6.45 2.10 6.98
N ARG A 106 -7.45 1.72 7.77
CA ARG A 106 -8.81 2.29 7.70
C ARG A 106 -8.91 3.69 8.33
N THR A 107 -8.14 3.96 9.38
CA THR A 107 -8.12 5.30 10.00
C THR A 107 -7.46 6.36 9.11
N PHE A 108 -6.68 5.94 8.11
CA PHE A 108 -6.00 6.81 7.14
C PHE A 108 -6.91 7.85 6.45
N ASP A 109 -8.18 7.53 6.19
CA ASP A 109 -9.10 8.38 5.41
C ASP A 109 -9.95 9.34 6.28
N GLN A 110 -9.93 9.21 7.60
CA GLN A 110 -10.83 9.98 8.48
C GLN A 110 -10.30 11.37 8.83
N ASP A 111 -9.00 11.54 9.02
CA ASP A 111 -8.43 12.79 9.55
C ASP A 111 -8.33 13.93 8.52
N ASN A 112 -8.55 13.67 7.23
CA ASN A 112 -8.34 14.64 6.14
C ASN A 112 -9.61 15.00 5.35
N ARG A 113 -10.81 14.67 5.84
CA ARG A 113 -12.05 14.85 5.06
C ARG A 113 -12.48 16.29 4.81
N ASP A 114 -12.09 17.22 5.67
CA ASP A 114 -12.73 18.55 5.68
C ASP A 114 -12.16 19.55 4.64
N ASN A 115 -11.12 19.18 3.87
CA ASN A 115 -10.43 20.16 3.02
C ASN A 115 -10.09 19.75 1.57
N VAL A 116 -10.53 18.59 1.07
CA VAL A 116 -9.85 18.01 -0.12
C VAL A 116 -10.74 17.85 -1.36
N THR A 117 -10.67 18.83 -2.26
CA THR A 117 -11.22 18.78 -3.63
C THR A 117 -10.24 18.24 -4.68
N SER A 118 -8.98 18.01 -4.30
CA SER A 118 -7.92 17.60 -5.23
C SER A 118 -8.25 16.28 -5.95
N LYS A 119 -8.02 16.27 -7.27
CA LYS A 119 -8.16 15.07 -8.11
C LYS A 119 -7.15 13.99 -7.70
N VAL A 120 -5.95 14.39 -7.28
CA VAL A 120 -4.87 13.48 -6.84
C VAL A 120 -5.31 12.72 -5.59
N TYR A 121 -5.83 13.44 -4.59
CA TYR A 121 -6.38 12.82 -3.38
C TYR A 121 -7.46 11.79 -3.70
N LYS A 122 -8.47 12.16 -4.50
CA LYS A 122 -9.58 11.26 -4.85
C LYS A 122 -9.10 9.98 -5.54
N ALA A 123 -8.14 10.11 -6.46
CA ALA A 123 -7.59 8.96 -7.18
C ALA A 123 -6.82 8.02 -6.23
N LEU A 124 -5.95 8.60 -5.40
CA LEU A 124 -5.12 7.85 -4.47
C LEU A 124 -5.90 7.24 -3.31
N SER A 125 -6.89 7.95 -2.74
CA SER A 125 -7.77 7.41 -1.69
C SER A 125 -8.64 6.27 -2.21
N SER A 126 -9.14 6.38 -3.45
CA SER A 126 -9.85 5.27 -4.10
C SER A 126 -8.94 4.06 -4.33
N SER A 127 -7.71 4.30 -4.80
CA SER A 127 -6.70 3.24 -4.96
C SER A 127 -6.34 2.58 -3.63
N TRP A 128 -6.24 3.36 -2.57
CA TRP A 128 -5.99 2.91 -1.21
C TRP A 128 -7.11 2.00 -0.70
N ALA A 129 -8.37 2.46 -0.78
CA ALA A 129 -9.53 1.69 -0.36
C ALA A 129 -9.63 0.35 -1.10
N MET A 130 -9.40 0.36 -2.42
CA MET A 130 -9.38 -0.86 -3.22
C MET A 130 -8.25 -1.81 -2.82
N SER A 131 -7.10 -1.27 -2.44
CA SER A 131 -5.95 -2.05 -1.97
C SER A 131 -6.23 -2.72 -0.62
N ILE A 132 -6.85 -2.00 0.31
CA ILE A 132 -7.31 -2.56 1.59
C ILE A 132 -8.30 -3.70 1.34
N LEU A 133 -9.33 -3.48 0.52
CA LEU A 133 -10.33 -4.50 0.20
C LEU A 133 -9.69 -5.75 -0.44
N ALA A 134 -8.71 -5.57 -1.32
CA ALA A 134 -7.98 -6.68 -1.92
C ALA A 134 -7.22 -7.51 -0.86
N ILE A 135 -6.51 -6.83 0.06
CA ILE A 135 -5.85 -7.50 1.19
C ILE A 135 -6.85 -8.22 2.08
N GLU A 136 -7.96 -7.59 2.45
CA GLU A 136 -8.99 -8.23 3.30
C GLU A 136 -9.54 -9.51 2.68
N VAL A 137 -9.80 -9.49 1.37
CA VAL A 137 -10.27 -10.67 0.64
C VAL A 137 -9.19 -11.77 0.62
N LEU A 138 -7.93 -11.43 0.35
CA LEU A 138 -6.82 -12.39 0.34
C LEU A 138 -6.54 -12.96 1.74
N CYS A 139 -6.58 -12.12 2.78
CA CYS A 139 -6.46 -12.55 4.17
C CYS A 139 -7.61 -13.48 4.55
N SER A 140 -8.84 -13.14 4.19
CA SER A 140 -10.00 -13.99 4.48
C SER A 140 -9.91 -15.34 3.79
N ALA A 141 -9.46 -15.37 2.54
CA ALA A 141 -9.27 -16.61 1.78
C ALA A 141 -8.15 -17.51 2.35
N THR A 142 -7.20 -16.94 3.09
CA THR A 142 -6.05 -17.68 3.67
C THR A 142 -6.19 -17.95 5.18
N THR A 143 -7.28 -17.46 5.78
CA THR A 143 -7.56 -17.60 7.21
C THR A 143 -8.58 -18.69 7.46
N ILE A 144 -8.26 -19.61 8.38
CA ILE A 144 -9.25 -20.54 8.92
C ILE A 144 -9.96 -19.82 10.04
N ARG A 145 -11.05 -19.15 9.71
CA ARG A 145 -11.98 -18.72 10.73
C ARG A 145 -12.83 -19.93 11.06
N SER A 146 -12.69 -20.45 12.29
CA SER A 146 -13.57 -21.50 12.79
C SER A 146 -15.00 -20.97 12.70
N LEU A 147 -15.78 -21.43 11.70
CA LEU A 147 -17.18 -21.06 11.52
C LEU A 147 -18.05 -21.43 12.73
N THR A 148 -17.50 -22.18 13.69
CA THR A 148 -18.24 -22.76 14.80
C THR A 148 -18.78 -21.76 15.82
N ASN A 149 -18.23 -20.54 15.93
CA ASN A 149 -18.62 -19.60 17.01
C ASN A 149 -18.98 -18.18 16.56
N THR A 150 -18.81 -17.83 15.28
CA THR A 150 -19.31 -16.55 14.78
C THR A 150 -20.75 -16.74 14.35
N SER A 151 -21.68 -16.33 15.23
CA SER A 151 -22.93 -15.69 14.80
C SER A 151 -22.63 -14.93 13.51
N VAL A 152 -23.41 -15.20 12.45
CA VAL A 152 -23.34 -14.51 11.16
C VAL A 152 -23.75 -13.05 11.40
N HIS A 153 -22.90 -12.29 12.09
CA HIS A 153 -22.78 -10.88 11.83
C HIS A 153 -22.19 -10.82 10.44
N HIS A 154 -23.10 -10.81 9.45
CA HIS A 154 -22.86 -10.17 8.16
C HIS A 154 -21.88 -9.04 8.42
N LEU A 155 -20.77 -9.02 7.68
CA LEU A 155 -19.89 -7.86 7.58
C LEU A 155 -20.84 -6.67 7.36
N LYS A 156 -21.17 -5.95 8.44
CA LYS A 156 -21.98 -4.75 8.38
C LYS A 156 -20.96 -3.72 7.94
N VAL A 157 -20.66 -3.77 6.64
CA VAL A 157 -19.95 -2.71 5.95
C VAL A 157 -20.86 -1.51 6.18
N GLU A 158 -20.50 -0.71 7.16
CA GLU A 158 -21.16 0.56 7.42
C GLU A 158 -21.17 1.32 6.10
N PRO A 159 -22.30 1.94 5.69
CA PRO A 159 -22.48 2.49 4.36
C PRO A 159 -21.64 3.76 4.18
N GLN A 160 -20.32 3.62 4.10
CA GLN A 160 -19.42 4.64 3.63
C GLN A 160 -19.29 4.47 2.12
N THR A 161 -19.99 5.37 1.42
CA THR A 161 -19.85 5.75 0.00
C THR A 161 -20.64 4.94 -1.04
N MET A 162 -21.56 5.65 -1.71
CA MET A 162 -22.25 5.24 -2.94
C MET A 162 -21.30 4.84 -4.09
N LEU A 163 -19.98 5.06 -3.97
CA LEU A 163 -18.99 4.82 -5.03
C LEU A 163 -18.53 3.35 -5.14
N LEU A 164 -18.76 2.52 -4.11
CA LEU A 164 -18.33 1.11 -4.07
C LEU A 164 -19.47 0.11 -4.36
N ASN A 165 -20.71 0.57 -4.54
CA ASN A 165 -21.88 -0.31 -4.76
C ASN A 165 -21.85 -1.05 -6.10
N GLU A 166 -21.15 -0.52 -7.10
CA GLU A 166 -21.03 -1.12 -8.43
C GLU A 166 -20.07 -2.32 -8.48
N PRO A 167 -18.86 -2.28 -7.88
CA PRO A 167 -18.00 -3.45 -7.78
C PRO A 167 -18.58 -4.56 -6.89
N GLU A 168 -19.31 -4.23 -5.81
CA GLU A 168 -19.91 -5.24 -4.93
C GLU A 168 -20.94 -6.15 -5.62
N LYS A 169 -21.78 -5.59 -6.50
CA LYS A 169 -22.76 -6.37 -7.28
C LYS A 169 -22.10 -7.34 -8.26
N LYS A 170 -20.93 -6.98 -8.82
CA LYS A 170 -20.13 -7.88 -9.68
C LYS A 170 -19.39 -8.94 -8.87
N ILE A 171 -19.00 -8.65 -7.62
CA ILE A 171 -18.35 -9.60 -6.72
C ILE A 171 -19.34 -10.67 -6.22
N LYS A 172 -20.60 -10.33 -5.94
CA LYS A 172 -21.64 -11.29 -5.53
C LYS A 172 -21.97 -12.37 -6.57
N LYS A 173 -21.69 -12.15 -7.85
CA LYS A 173 -22.00 -13.10 -8.94
C LYS A 173 -20.90 -14.14 -9.23
N LYS A 174 -19.75 -14.08 -8.55
CA LYS A 174 -18.68 -15.10 -8.65
C LYS A 174 -18.64 -15.95 -7.38
N SER A 175 -19.48 -16.98 -7.34
CA SER A 175 -19.58 -18.01 -6.28
C SER A 175 -18.34 -18.90 -6.13
N GLU A 176 -17.27 -18.68 -6.91
CA GLU A 176 -16.00 -19.40 -6.75
C GLU A 176 -15.20 -18.93 -5.52
N LYS A 177 -15.45 -17.70 -5.00
CA LYS A 177 -14.73 -17.17 -3.84
C LYS A 177 -15.06 -17.89 -2.54
N THR A 178 -16.29 -18.34 -2.34
CA THR A 178 -16.71 -19.10 -1.14
C THR A 178 -16.10 -20.49 -1.09
N ALA A 179 -15.89 -21.11 -2.26
CA ALA A 179 -15.28 -22.43 -2.35
C ALA A 179 -13.86 -22.47 -1.73
N SER A 180 -13.04 -21.42 -1.92
CA SER A 180 -11.67 -21.41 -1.38
C SER A 180 -11.60 -21.47 0.16
N MET A 181 -12.46 -20.71 0.84
CA MET A 181 -12.50 -20.64 2.30
C MET A 181 -13.12 -21.91 2.89
N GLU A 182 -14.18 -22.42 2.26
CA GLU A 182 -14.84 -23.66 2.65
C GLU A 182 -13.91 -24.87 2.53
N GLU A 183 -13.07 -24.92 1.50
CA GLU A 183 -12.08 -25.99 1.31
C GLU A 183 -10.98 -25.93 2.38
N LEU A 184 -10.47 -24.75 2.72
CA LEU A 184 -9.45 -24.59 3.76
C LEU A 184 -9.99 -24.94 5.16
N VAL A 185 -11.18 -24.45 5.51
CA VAL A 185 -11.84 -24.77 6.79
C VAL A 185 -12.22 -26.25 6.84
N GLY A 186 -12.74 -26.81 5.74
CA GLY A 186 -13.09 -28.23 5.65
C GLY A 186 -11.87 -29.15 5.79
N THR A 187 -10.73 -28.76 5.21
CA THR A 187 -9.46 -29.49 5.36
C THR A 187 -9.01 -29.53 6.82
N ASP A 188 -9.03 -28.39 7.53
CA ASP A 188 -8.66 -28.35 8.95
C ASP A 188 -9.63 -29.16 9.83
N LEU A 189 -10.94 -29.07 9.57
CA LEU A 189 -11.94 -29.84 10.30
C LEU A 189 -11.79 -31.35 10.08
N ALA A 190 -11.55 -31.79 8.84
CA ALA A 190 -11.31 -33.19 8.52
C ALA A 190 -10.02 -33.70 9.20
N ALA A 191 -8.94 -32.91 9.20
CA ALA A 191 -7.70 -33.24 9.90
C ALA A 191 -7.91 -33.35 11.42
N GLN A 192 -8.66 -32.41 12.04
CA GLN A 192 -9.00 -32.48 13.46
C GLN A 192 -9.85 -33.70 13.81
N THR A 193 -10.82 -34.03 12.96
CA THR A 193 -11.66 -35.21 13.15
C THR A 193 -10.83 -36.48 13.06
N LEU A 194 -9.91 -36.55 12.11
CA LEU A 194 -9.00 -37.68 11.96
C LEU A 194 -8.08 -37.83 13.17
N LEU A 195 -7.54 -36.74 13.70
CA LEU A 195 -6.72 -36.74 14.93
C LEU A 195 -7.48 -37.26 16.16
N LYS A 196 -8.75 -36.86 16.31
CA LYS A 196 -9.63 -37.37 17.37
C LYS A 196 -9.86 -38.88 17.23
N LEU A 197 -10.08 -39.34 16.00
CA LEU A 197 -10.24 -40.78 15.71
C LEU A 197 -8.95 -41.56 16.04
N ILE A 198 -7.78 -41.08 15.62
CA ILE A 198 -6.48 -41.69 15.94
C ILE A 198 -6.28 -41.76 17.45
N SER A 199 -6.57 -40.68 18.17
CA SER A 199 -6.44 -40.63 19.63
C SER A 199 -7.37 -41.64 20.32
N SER A 200 -8.58 -41.81 19.80
CA SER A 200 -9.51 -42.85 20.31
C SER A 200 -8.99 -44.27 20.01
N TRP A 201 -8.41 -44.48 18.82
CA TRP A 201 -7.80 -45.75 18.42
C TRP A 201 -6.68 -46.15 19.37
N GLN A 202 -5.81 -45.22 19.74
CA GLN A 202 -4.71 -45.48 20.65
C GLN A 202 -5.16 -45.90 22.06
N LYS A 203 -6.38 -45.55 22.50
CA LYS A 203 -6.91 -45.85 23.83
C LYS A 203 -7.65 -47.18 23.89
N ASP A 204 -8.60 -47.39 22.98
CA ASP A 204 -9.54 -48.52 23.08
C ASP A 204 -9.25 -49.63 22.06
N GLY A 205 -8.13 -49.56 21.34
CA GLY A 205 -7.75 -50.52 20.31
C GLY A 205 -8.51 -50.38 18.99
N SER A 206 -8.38 -51.38 18.12
CA SER A 206 -8.96 -51.41 16.78
C SER A 206 -10.37 -52.01 16.80
N SER A 207 -11.33 -51.31 16.19
CA SER A 207 -12.62 -51.88 15.80
C SER A 207 -12.85 -51.67 14.31
N SER A 208 -13.58 -52.58 13.67
CA SER A 208 -13.93 -52.47 12.24
C SER A 208 -14.65 -51.15 11.94
N LEU A 209 -15.55 -50.72 12.82
CA LEU A 209 -16.25 -49.44 12.74
C LEU A 209 -15.28 -48.25 12.78
N ARG A 210 -14.30 -48.27 13.68
CA ARG A 210 -13.29 -47.20 13.79
C ARG A 210 -12.41 -47.14 12.56
N ARG A 211 -12.02 -48.29 12.00
CA ARG A 211 -11.27 -48.37 10.74
C ARG A 211 -12.07 -47.80 9.57
N MET A 212 -13.38 -48.10 9.49
CA MET A 212 -14.26 -47.50 8.49
C MET A 212 -14.39 -45.98 8.65
N ALA A 213 -14.57 -45.50 9.88
CA ALA A 213 -14.63 -44.07 10.17
C ALA A 213 -13.33 -43.35 9.76
N VAL A 214 -12.16 -43.91 10.09
CA VAL A 214 -10.86 -43.37 9.69
C VAL A 214 -10.72 -43.32 8.16
N LYS A 215 -11.09 -44.39 7.45
CA LYS A 215 -11.06 -44.41 5.98
C LYS A 215 -12.00 -43.37 5.36
N ALA A 216 -13.20 -43.21 5.91
CA ALA A 216 -14.16 -42.21 5.44
C ALA A 216 -13.62 -40.78 5.60
N VAL A 217 -13.11 -40.44 6.79
CA VAL A 217 -12.54 -39.11 7.07
C VAL A 217 -11.24 -38.87 6.29
N ALA A 218 -10.40 -39.89 6.11
CA ALA A 218 -9.23 -39.82 5.25
C ALA A 218 -9.60 -39.52 3.78
N GLY A 219 -10.65 -40.18 3.27
CA GLY A 219 -11.19 -39.92 1.94
C GLY A 219 -11.76 -38.51 1.79
N GLU A 220 -12.42 -37.98 2.81
CA GLU A 220 -12.84 -36.58 2.85
C GLU A 220 -11.65 -35.62 2.86
N LEU A 221 -10.67 -35.84 3.74
CA LEU A 221 -9.46 -35.02 3.81
C LEU A 221 -8.71 -34.98 2.47
N ARG A 222 -8.63 -36.11 1.76
CA ARG A 222 -8.02 -36.19 0.42
C ARG A 222 -8.79 -35.36 -0.60
N ARG A 223 -10.13 -35.44 -0.62
CA ARG A 223 -10.96 -34.64 -1.53
C ARG A 223 -10.78 -33.14 -1.27
N LYS A 224 -10.79 -32.74 0.01
CA LYS A 224 -10.58 -31.35 0.43
C LYS A 224 -9.18 -30.84 0.10
N LYS A 225 -8.15 -31.65 0.34
CA LYS A 225 -6.78 -31.39 -0.10
C LYS A 225 -6.71 -31.09 -1.61
N GLN A 226 -7.29 -31.96 -2.44
CA GLN A 226 -7.31 -31.78 -3.89
C GLN A 226 -8.05 -30.51 -4.33
N GLY A 227 -9.13 -30.16 -3.63
CA GLY A 227 -9.83 -28.88 -3.83
C GLY A 227 -8.90 -27.69 -3.56
N LEU A 228 -8.19 -27.73 -2.43
CA LEU A 228 -7.27 -26.65 -2.05
C LEU A 228 -6.05 -26.57 -2.95
N GLU A 229 -5.49 -27.70 -3.41
CA GLU A 229 -4.36 -27.75 -4.35
C GLU A 229 -4.68 -27.07 -5.69
N LYS A 230 -5.95 -27.10 -6.13
CA LYS A 230 -6.39 -26.40 -7.35
C LYS A 230 -6.47 -24.89 -7.16
N ILE A 231 -6.82 -24.44 -5.96
CA ILE A 231 -7.08 -23.03 -5.64
C ILE A 231 -5.80 -22.30 -5.23
N LEU A 232 -4.88 -23.00 -4.56
CA LEU A 232 -3.68 -22.40 -3.99
C LEU A 232 -2.80 -21.66 -5.03
N PRO A 233 -2.53 -22.21 -6.24
CA PRO A 233 -1.77 -21.49 -7.26
C PRO A 233 -2.43 -20.17 -7.70
N LEU A 234 -3.77 -20.14 -7.74
CA LEU A 234 -4.50 -18.91 -8.10
C LEU A 234 -4.35 -17.84 -7.02
N LEU A 235 -4.39 -18.22 -5.73
CA LEU A 235 -4.19 -17.28 -4.63
C LEU A 235 -2.75 -16.75 -4.61
N GLU A 236 -1.76 -17.59 -4.87
CA GLU A 236 -0.36 -17.21 -4.99
C GLU A 236 -0.15 -16.23 -6.14
N GLU A 237 -0.66 -16.53 -7.33
CA GLU A 237 -0.61 -15.64 -8.49
C GLU A 237 -1.26 -14.28 -8.17
N LYS A 238 -2.45 -14.27 -7.56
CA LYS A 238 -3.14 -13.01 -7.23
C LYS A 238 -2.40 -12.19 -6.18
N THR A 239 -1.80 -12.84 -5.18
CA THR A 239 -0.99 -12.16 -4.16
C THR A 239 0.26 -11.56 -4.78
N GLU A 240 0.95 -12.31 -5.65
CA GLU A 240 2.13 -11.85 -6.37
C GLU A 240 1.82 -10.68 -7.32
N MET A 241 0.76 -10.79 -8.12
CA MET A 241 0.31 -9.69 -8.99
C MET A 241 0.03 -8.43 -8.19
N PHE A 242 -0.63 -8.56 -7.03
CA PHE A 242 -0.98 -7.43 -6.19
C PHE A 242 0.26 -6.82 -5.53
N TYR A 243 1.21 -7.64 -5.08
CA TYR A 243 2.52 -7.19 -4.60
C TYR A 243 3.25 -6.35 -5.66
N GLN A 244 3.36 -6.88 -6.89
CA GLN A 244 4.01 -6.18 -8.00
C GLN A 244 3.34 -4.86 -8.34
N GLN A 245 2.00 -4.79 -8.27
CA GLN A 245 1.25 -3.55 -8.48
C GLN A 245 1.58 -2.49 -7.42
N ILE A 246 1.66 -2.87 -6.14
CA ILE A 246 2.03 -1.93 -5.07
C ILE A 246 3.46 -1.41 -5.28
N VAL A 247 4.40 -2.30 -5.61
CA VAL A 247 5.79 -1.91 -5.92
C VAL A 247 5.84 -0.93 -7.10
N ALA A 248 5.12 -1.21 -8.18
CA ALA A 248 5.07 -0.34 -9.36
C ALA A 248 4.52 1.05 -9.01
N ILE A 249 3.45 1.13 -8.23
CA ILE A 249 2.91 2.42 -7.74
C ILE A 249 3.96 3.16 -6.93
N ARG A 250 4.63 2.47 -6.00
CA ARG A 250 5.65 3.07 -5.14
C ARG A 250 6.79 3.66 -5.98
N ILE A 251 7.30 2.91 -6.97
CA ILE A 251 8.34 3.38 -7.89
C ILE A 251 7.86 4.62 -8.66
N ASN A 252 6.64 4.59 -9.19
CA ASN A 252 6.13 5.71 -9.96
C ASN A 252 5.93 6.97 -9.09
N MET A 253 5.42 6.81 -7.87
CA MET A 253 5.27 7.89 -6.89
C MET A 253 6.62 8.50 -6.50
N PHE A 254 7.66 7.69 -6.29
CA PHE A 254 9.02 8.20 -6.12
C PHE A 254 9.52 8.95 -7.35
N GLY A 255 9.17 8.47 -8.56
CA GLY A 255 9.46 9.17 -9.81
C GLY A 255 8.82 10.56 -9.87
N LEU A 256 7.57 10.69 -9.40
CA LEU A 256 6.85 11.97 -9.32
C LEU A 256 7.51 12.91 -8.30
N LEU A 257 7.80 12.44 -7.09
CA LEU A 257 8.50 13.23 -6.07
C LEU A 257 9.87 13.72 -6.55
N ARG A 258 10.62 12.87 -7.26
CA ARG A 258 11.93 13.24 -7.81
C ARG A 258 11.81 14.31 -8.89
N LYS A 259 10.74 14.31 -9.69
CA LYS A 259 10.49 15.36 -10.68
C LYS A 259 10.14 16.68 -10.00
N ALA A 260 9.25 16.64 -9.02
CA ALA A 260 8.84 17.82 -8.25
C ALA A 260 10.02 18.49 -7.56
N HIS A 261 10.86 17.72 -6.86
CA HIS A 261 12.05 18.26 -6.19
C HIS A 261 13.05 18.87 -7.19
N LYS A 262 13.14 18.35 -8.43
CA LYS A 262 13.99 18.97 -9.46
C LYS A 262 13.42 20.31 -9.92
N GLU A 263 12.10 20.41 -10.09
CA GLU A 263 11.42 21.66 -10.44
C GLU A 263 11.53 22.70 -9.32
N GLU A 264 11.34 22.32 -8.05
CA GLU A 264 11.53 23.24 -6.91
C GLU A 264 12.95 23.78 -6.84
N VAL A 265 13.96 22.91 -6.98
CA VAL A 265 15.36 23.35 -7.02
C VAL A 265 15.62 24.26 -8.21
N PHE A 266 15.02 23.98 -9.37
CA PHE A 266 15.17 24.81 -10.56
C PHE A 266 14.51 26.18 -10.42
N GLU A 267 13.32 26.27 -9.82
CA GLU A 267 12.64 27.54 -9.55
C GLU A 267 13.36 28.35 -8.46
N MET A 268 13.90 27.72 -7.41
CA MET A 268 14.76 28.41 -6.45
C MET A 268 16.02 29.00 -7.11
N LEU A 269 16.65 28.26 -8.03
CA LEU A 269 17.82 28.75 -8.77
C LEU A 269 17.47 29.92 -9.71
N LYS A 270 16.29 29.90 -10.35
CA LYS A 270 15.81 31.06 -11.13
C LYS A 270 15.57 32.28 -10.26
N HIS A 271 14.94 32.12 -9.10
CA HIS A 271 14.70 33.23 -8.18
C HIS A 271 16.02 33.84 -7.69
N SER A 272 16.98 33.00 -7.29
CA SER A 272 18.33 33.46 -6.92
C SER A 272 19.02 34.23 -8.06
N SER A 273 18.91 33.74 -9.31
CA SER A 273 19.49 34.42 -10.46
C SER A 273 18.79 35.76 -10.76
N TYR A 274 17.47 35.84 -10.59
CA TYR A 274 16.73 37.08 -10.77
C TYR A 274 17.07 38.13 -9.70
N GLU A 275 17.22 37.71 -8.44
CA GLU A 275 17.65 38.58 -7.33
C GLU A 275 19.07 39.11 -7.55
N GLU A 276 19.99 38.27 -8.02
CA GLU A 276 21.37 38.66 -8.37
C GLU A 276 21.38 39.70 -9.52
N ILE A 277 20.65 39.44 -10.60
CA ILE A 277 20.51 40.39 -11.71
C ILE A 277 19.88 41.71 -11.25
N GLN A 278 18.91 41.66 -10.33
CA GLN A 278 18.26 42.86 -9.81
C GLN A 278 19.18 43.67 -8.89
N MET A 279 20.01 43.00 -8.07
CA MET A 279 21.03 43.67 -7.26
C MET A 279 22.09 44.37 -8.13
N ASP A 280 22.57 43.70 -9.19
CA ASP A 280 23.52 44.28 -10.13
C ASP A 280 22.94 45.49 -10.88
N ALA A 281 21.67 45.41 -11.29
CA ALA A 281 20.97 46.51 -11.94
C ALA A 281 20.79 47.72 -11.01
N ASN A 282 20.45 47.49 -9.75
CA ASN A 282 20.31 48.53 -8.74
C ASN A 282 21.66 49.21 -8.45
N HIS A 283 22.73 48.42 -8.29
CA HIS A 283 24.07 48.95 -8.07
C HIS A 283 24.57 49.78 -9.27
N ALA A 284 24.30 49.34 -10.50
CA ALA A 284 24.62 50.11 -11.70
C ALA A 284 23.83 51.42 -11.78
N GLN A 285 22.56 51.42 -11.32
CA GLN A 285 21.74 52.61 -11.26
C GLN A 285 22.25 53.60 -10.19
N ASP A 286 22.62 53.12 -9.00
CA ASP A 286 23.21 53.92 -7.94
C ASP A 286 24.52 54.58 -8.39
N GLN A 287 25.38 53.85 -9.13
CA GLN A 287 26.60 54.40 -9.71
C GLN A 287 26.31 55.51 -10.73
N ARG A 288 25.28 55.35 -11.58
CA ARG A 288 24.88 56.38 -12.55
C ARG A 288 24.33 57.62 -11.87
N ASP A 289 23.54 57.46 -10.82
CA ASP A 289 22.96 58.57 -10.08
C ASP A 289 24.03 59.31 -9.26
N ALA A 290 24.99 58.59 -8.66
CA ALA A 290 26.17 59.19 -8.03
C ALA A 290 27.01 60.00 -9.04
N ALA A 291 27.28 59.45 -10.23
CA ALA A 291 28.01 60.14 -11.28
C ALA A 291 27.27 61.41 -11.78
N ARG A 292 25.93 61.37 -11.87
CA ARG A 292 25.12 62.56 -12.21
C ARG A 292 25.24 63.66 -11.16
N VAL A 293 25.21 63.31 -9.88
CA VAL A 293 25.39 64.26 -8.77
C VAL A 293 26.79 64.88 -8.81
N GLU A 294 27.83 64.10 -9.10
CA GLU A 294 29.21 64.60 -9.23
C GLU A 294 29.36 65.60 -10.40
N VAL A 295 28.73 65.31 -11.55
CA VAL A 295 28.74 66.25 -12.70
C VAL A 295 27.99 67.54 -12.36
N GLN A 296 26.82 67.46 -11.72
CA GLN A 296 26.06 68.66 -11.32
C GLN A 296 26.81 69.53 -10.31
N THR A 297 27.48 68.92 -9.33
CA THR A 297 28.28 69.65 -8.33
C THR A 297 29.51 70.31 -8.95
N LYS A 298 30.19 69.66 -9.91
CA LYS A 298 31.29 70.26 -10.69
C LYS A 298 30.82 71.42 -11.58
N VAL A 299 29.65 71.31 -12.21
CA VAL A 299 29.08 72.41 -13.02
C VAL A 299 28.70 73.60 -12.11
N SER A 300 28.09 73.34 -10.95
CA SER A 300 27.72 74.38 -9.97
C SER A 300 28.92 75.12 -9.39
N THR A 301 30.02 74.42 -9.08
CA THR A 301 31.27 75.05 -8.59
C THR A 301 31.99 75.84 -9.68
N ARG A 302 32.00 75.36 -10.93
CA ARG A 302 32.60 76.09 -12.07
C ARG A 302 31.85 77.39 -12.37
N SER A 303 30.52 77.38 -12.31
CA SER A 303 29.69 78.59 -12.45
C SER A 303 29.94 79.63 -11.35
N LYS A 304 30.25 79.20 -10.13
CA LYS A 304 30.62 80.12 -9.03
C LYS A 304 32.04 80.70 -9.20
N SER A 305 32.97 79.96 -9.80
CA SER A 305 34.34 80.44 -10.06
C SER A 305 34.44 81.48 -11.19
N LEU A 306 33.53 81.45 -12.16
CA LEU A 306 33.47 82.41 -13.28
C LEU A 306 32.77 83.74 -12.92
N ALA A 307 32.04 83.79 -11.81
CA ALA A 307 31.39 85.01 -11.32
C ALA A 307 32.34 85.95 -10.55
N LEU A 308 33.59 85.53 -10.28
CA LEU A 308 34.57 86.30 -9.49
C LEU A 308 35.61 87.05 -10.33
N VAL A 309 35.36 87.26 -11.63
CA VAL A 309 36.22 88.07 -12.51
C VAL A 309 35.36 89.11 -13.24
N ARG A 310 34.91 90.14 -12.50
CA ARG A 310 34.48 91.40 -13.10
C ARG A 310 35.40 92.51 -12.58
N PRO A 311 36.22 93.16 -13.43
CA PRO A 311 36.93 94.35 -13.04
C PRO A 311 35.94 95.53 -12.92
N PRO A 312 36.11 96.44 -11.95
CA PRO A 312 35.26 97.62 -11.83
C PRO A 312 35.60 98.62 -12.95
N LEU A 313 34.66 98.84 -13.87
CA LEU A 313 34.71 99.97 -14.79
C LEU A 313 34.21 101.21 -14.05
N TYR A 314 35.14 102.03 -13.57
CA TYR A 314 34.89 103.45 -13.31
C TYR A 314 34.99 104.18 -14.66
N ILE A 315 33.86 104.66 -15.17
CA ILE A 315 33.84 105.71 -16.19
C ILE A 315 33.05 106.87 -15.62
N ASN A 316 33.79 107.92 -15.31
CA ASN A 316 33.34 109.23 -14.91
C ASN A 316 33.43 110.08 -16.19
N PHE A 317 32.32 110.59 -16.71
CA PHE A 317 32.36 111.69 -17.68
C PHE A 317 31.30 112.74 -17.34
N ASN A 318 31.87 113.85 -16.90
CA ASN A 318 31.28 115.15 -16.65
C ASN A 318 31.34 115.96 -17.96
N GLN A 319 30.37 116.87 -18.15
CA GLN A 319 30.43 118.09 -19.00
C GLN A 319 30.45 117.86 -20.53
N ASN A 320 29.59 118.46 -21.36
CA ASN A 320 28.76 119.66 -21.28
C ASN A 320 27.39 119.44 -21.93
#